data_AF-A0A388LVA0-F1
#
_entry.id   AF-A0A388LVA0-F1
#
_cell.length_a   1.000
_cell.length_b   1.000
_cell.length_c   1.000
_cell.angle_alpha   90.00
_cell.angle_beta   90.00
_cell.angle_gamma   90.00
#
_symmetry.space_group_name_H-M   'P 1'
#
loop_
_entity.id
_entity.type
_entity.pdbx_description
1 polymer ?
#
loop_
_entity_poly.entity_id
_entity_poly.type
_entity_poly.pdbx_seq_one_letter_code
_entity_poly.pdbx_strand_id
1 'polypeptide(L)'
;MALWSGPTAPDVVFLESVKLLQLLAMFHLYCPWHKGSCRVSVESVSYPAQLCKLTFVCDKKCKWTWHTTLVTTNVYQSRLQQQLFHAMVTTGLTFTLLDNFCVGLGMCSVHKPTFYKFMSTEPGEAEGWNAKVVRQGIKYCEFAIDTVMRCGEPVTLMVDGRYDSARGAQHCTITAMEYETRLVVGVHTLRPKIEDKASNALEVPAVVQLLRGLMEKGLKIWCVVSDDCAALGPQLRALNIEWQKDCHNKIKNIRKHFHGMLQLKEAKKVSNPHEYVSEAQFMQFTKKRLKEALEQRFGPDVLTPVEDRMKKSDFVAVVMRKMYPYGSRSNARALETDRDGLTEYHAHEVGMWFLRACLLCTEEGGDASSLHRDIMLVVDHWVGDHSGCVGGSLREVLCEKAGGPARLPLDSRTDTVYELVLCVLGKQCSTNITPYYVEFRHTSAVETFQGTIIIYAKKSVHFEKSYCARLSIAVIHGTVTAGATQSGTLLA
;
A
#
# COMPACT_ATOMS: atom_id res chain seq x y z
N MET A 1 -4.81 25.53 26.91
CA MET A 1 -3.75 24.49 27.02
C MET A 1 -2.58 25.05 27.83
N ALA A 2 -2.73 25.18 29.15
CA ALA A 2 -1.67 25.73 30.02
C ALA A 2 -1.78 25.19 31.47
N LEU A 3 -1.89 23.87 31.65
CA LEU A 3 -2.12 23.26 32.97
C LEU A 3 -1.01 22.31 33.45
N TRP A 4 0.05 22.12 32.66
CA TRP A 4 1.04 21.08 32.95
C TRP A 4 2.45 21.59 32.67
N SER A 5 3.12 22.09 33.71
CA SER A 5 4.55 22.41 33.67
C SER A 5 5.19 22.06 35.01
N GLY A 6 6.34 21.38 34.96
CA GLY A 6 7.14 21.02 36.13
C GLY A 6 7.04 19.55 36.56
N PRO A 7 7.80 19.14 37.60
CA PRO A 7 7.96 17.75 38.05
C PRO A 7 6.69 17.10 38.64
N THR A 8 5.56 17.80 38.63
CA THR A 8 4.24 17.31 39.08
C THR A 8 3.30 16.95 37.94
N ALA A 9 3.79 16.91 36.69
CA ALA A 9 3.03 16.39 35.56
C ALA A 9 2.88 14.85 35.68
N PRO A 10 1.68 14.28 35.58
CA PRO A 10 1.46 12.84 35.63
C PRO A 10 1.94 12.18 34.33
N ASP A 11 2.66 11.07 34.45
CA ASP A 11 3.17 10.31 33.30
C ASP A 11 2.04 9.70 32.44
N VAL A 12 0.86 9.44 33.04
CA VAL A 12 -0.33 8.91 32.37
C VAL A 12 -1.60 9.47 33.02
N VAL A 13 -2.54 9.97 32.20
CA VAL A 13 -3.87 10.45 32.63
C VAL A 13 -4.94 9.48 32.15
N PHE A 14 -5.74 8.93 33.09
CA PHE A 14 -6.91 8.10 32.76
C PHE A 14 -8.19 8.94 32.74
N LEU A 15 -8.84 9.03 31.58
CA LEU A 15 -10.02 9.87 31.37
C LEU A 15 -11.35 9.22 31.80
N GLU A 16 -11.40 7.89 32.00
CA GLU A 16 -12.66 7.18 32.25
C GLU A 16 -12.55 6.11 33.37
N SER A 17 -12.94 6.50 34.59
CA SER A 17 -12.82 5.74 35.84
C SER A 17 -13.77 4.54 35.98
N VAL A 18 -15.00 4.68 35.47
CA VAL A 18 -16.05 3.65 35.53
C VAL A 18 -15.62 2.39 34.77
N LYS A 19 -14.90 2.55 33.65
CA LYS A 19 -14.36 1.44 32.87
C LYS A 19 -13.24 0.69 33.60
N LEU A 20 -12.47 1.36 34.47
CA LEU A 20 -11.45 0.72 35.32
C LEU A 20 -12.06 -0.16 36.43
N LEU A 21 -13.19 0.25 37.02
CA LEU A 21 -13.92 -0.58 37.99
C LEU A 21 -14.56 -1.79 37.32
N GLN A 22 -15.19 -1.58 36.16
CA GLN A 22 -15.68 -2.65 35.30
C GLN A 22 -14.54 -3.58 34.87
N LEU A 23 -13.32 -3.03 34.68
CA LEU A 23 -12.15 -3.85 34.40
C LEU A 23 -11.82 -4.77 35.59
N LEU A 24 -11.69 -4.21 36.79
CA LEU A 24 -11.19 -4.96 37.95
C LEU A 24 -12.15 -6.07 38.39
N ALA A 25 -13.46 -5.87 38.17
CA ALA A 25 -14.49 -6.89 38.41
C ALA A 25 -14.32 -8.17 37.56
N MET A 26 -13.54 -8.11 36.46
CA MET A 26 -13.27 -9.27 35.60
C MET A 26 -12.11 -10.16 36.09
N PHE A 27 -11.39 -9.76 37.14
CA PHE A 27 -10.24 -10.49 37.65
C PHE A 27 -10.50 -11.01 39.06
N HIS A 28 -10.02 -12.21 39.36
CA HIS A 28 -9.94 -12.66 40.74
C HIS A 28 -8.88 -11.82 41.47
N LEU A 29 -9.37 -10.89 42.28
CA LEU A 29 -8.54 -10.05 43.13
C LEU A 29 -8.06 -10.86 44.34
N TYR A 30 -6.76 -10.78 44.62
CA TYR A 30 -6.09 -11.53 45.68
C TYR A 30 -5.64 -10.60 46.79
N CYS A 31 -5.78 -11.04 48.04
CA CYS A 31 -5.25 -10.31 49.18
C CYS A 31 -3.72 -10.49 49.21
N PRO A 32 -2.92 -9.42 49.32
CA PRO A 32 -1.47 -9.53 49.40
C PRO A 32 -1.00 -10.41 50.57
N TRP A 33 -1.75 -10.41 51.68
CA TRP A 33 -1.41 -11.15 52.89
C TRP A 33 -1.99 -12.57 52.94
N HIS A 34 -3.11 -12.82 52.26
CA HIS A 34 -3.87 -14.08 52.38
C HIS A 34 -4.02 -14.83 51.04
N LYS A 35 -3.48 -14.30 49.95
CA LYS A 35 -3.50 -14.87 48.60
C LYS A 35 -4.93 -15.21 48.14
N GLY A 36 -5.13 -16.35 47.48
CA GLY A 36 -6.41 -16.89 47.00
C GLY A 36 -7.42 -17.33 48.06
N SER A 37 -7.08 -17.25 49.35
CA SER A 37 -7.93 -17.78 50.42
C SER A 37 -9.03 -16.85 50.92
N CYS A 38 -9.21 -15.68 50.28
CA CYS A 38 -10.18 -14.68 50.69
C CYS A 38 -10.68 -13.87 49.50
N ARG A 39 -11.94 -13.42 49.57
CA ARG A 39 -12.57 -12.61 48.53
C ARG A 39 -12.21 -11.15 48.72
N VAL A 40 -11.87 -10.46 47.64
CA VAL A 40 -11.44 -9.05 47.65
C VAL A 40 -12.42 -8.20 46.85
N SER A 41 -12.76 -7.03 47.40
CA SER A 41 -13.66 -6.05 46.79
C SER A 41 -13.01 -4.66 46.78
N VAL A 42 -13.45 -3.80 45.86
CA VAL A 42 -13.04 -2.39 45.83
C VAL A 42 -13.96 -1.62 46.77
N GLU A 43 -13.41 -1.09 47.85
CA GLU A 43 -14.13 -0.31 48.86
C GLU A 43 -14.39 1.12 48.36
N SER A 44 -13.41 1.76 47.72
CA SER A 44 -13.58 3.12 47.21
C SER A 44 -12.61 3.45 46.07
N VAL A 45 -13.02 4.45 45.28
CA VAL A 45 -12.22 5.08 44.22
C VAL A 45 -12.16 6.57 44.51
N SER A 46 -10.97 7.17 44.48
CA SER A 46 -10.79 8.61 44.67
C SER A 46 -9.75 9.17 43.71
N TYR A 47 -9.85 10.48 43.44
CA TYR A 47 -8.99 11.21 42.50
C TYR A 47 -8.27 12.39 43.16
N PRO A 48 -7.49 12.17 44.24
CA PRO A 48 -6.71 13.24 44.83
C PRO A 48 -5.69 13.74 43.80
N ALA A 49 -5.76 15.02 43.46
CA ALA A 49 -4.85 15.66 42.51
C ALA A 49 -4.73 14.94 41.15
N GLN A 50 -5.85 14.40 40.64
CA GLN A 50 -5.95 13.71 39.35
C GLN A 50 -5.23 12.35 39.28
N LEU A 51 -4.80 11.80 40.41
CA LEU A 51 -4.25 10.43 40.52
C LEU A 51 -5.36 9.46 40.89
N CYS A 52 -5.52 8.37 40.13
CA CYS A 52 -6.51 7.36 40.48
C CYS A 52 -6.01 6.54 41.68
N LYS A 53 -6.77 6.58 42.77
CA LYS A 53 -6.54 5.85 44.01
C LYS A 53 -7.67 4.84 44.22
N LEU A 54 -7.31 3.56 44.29
CA LEU A 54 -8.23 2.45 44.55
C LEU A 54 -7.94 1.85 45.91
N THR A 55 -8.96 1.79 46.78
CA THR A 55 -8.85 1.10 48.07
C THR A 55 -9.54 -0.25 47.98
N PHE A 56 -8.78 -1.30 48.30
CA PHE A 56 -9.25 -2.68 48.30
C PHE A 56 -9.45 -3.17 49.73
N VAL A 57 -10.44 -4.03 49.92
CA VAL A 57 -10.70 -4.71 51.19
C VAL A 57 -11.01 -6.18 50.94
N CYS A 58 -10.43 -7.07 51.75
CA CYS A 58 -10.81 -8.49 51.75
C CYS A 58 -11.84 -8.81 52.84
N ASP A 59 -12.52 -9.95 52.72
CA ASP A 59 -13.47 -10.46 53.74
C ASP A 59 -12.84 -10.68 55.13
N LYS A 60 -11.52 -10.88 55.20
CA LYS A 60 -10.71 -10.90 56.44
C LYS A 60 -10.23 -9.51 56.88
N LYS A 61 -10.85 -8.44 56.38
CA LYS A 61 -10.65 -7.03 56.76
C LYS A 61 -9.25 -6.44 56.52
N CYS A 62 -8.40 -7.06 55.70
CA CYS A 62 -7.16 -6.42 55.25
C CYS A 62 -7.51 -5.30 54.27
N LYS A 63 -6.86 -4.14 54.41
CA LYS A 63 -7.04 -2.99 53.53
C LYS A 63 -5.72 -2.56 52.91
N TRP A 64 -5.74 -2.24 51.63
CA TRP A 64 -4.59 -1.66 50.93
C TRP A 64 -5.04 -0.77 49.80
N THR A 65 -4.08 0.01 49.29
CA THR A 65 -4.37 1.02 48.28
C THR A 65 -3.43 0.89 47.10
N TRP A 66 -3.97 1.04 45.90
CA TRP A 66 -3.23 1.17 44.64
C TRP A 66 -3.34 2.59 44.10
N HIS A 67 -2.27 3.10 43.50
CA HIS A 67 -2.18 4.44 42.92
C HIS A 67 -1.63 4.38 41.49
N THR A 68 -1.99 5.35 40.64
CA THR A 68 -1.46 5.49 39.27
C THR A 68 -0.01 5.99 39.18
N THR A 69 0.62 6.32 40.31
CA THR A 69 2.02 6.72 40.41
C THR A 69 2.81 5.65 41.18
N LEU A 70 4.08 5.51 40.82
CA LEU A 70 5.01 4.51 41.31
C LEU A 70 5.01 4.46 42.85
N VAL A 71 4.54 3.35 43.42
CA VAL A 71 4.83 2.98 44.81
C VAL A 71 6.09 2.13 44.77
N THR A 72 7.13 2.58 45.48
CA THR A 72 8.50 2.04 45.51
C THR A 72 8.64 0.65 46.15
N THR A 73 7.57 -0.11 46.30
CA THR A 73 7.64 -1.45 46.91
C THR A 73 6.67 -2.43 46.26
N ASN A 74 7.25 -3.36 45.49
CA ASN A 74 6.80 -4.71 45.15
C ASN A 74 5.28 -4.94 45.06
N VAL A 75 4.73 -4.87 43.84
CA VAL A 75 3.36 -5.34 43.56
C VAL A 75 3.33 -6.31 42.37
N TYR A 76 2.68 -7.45 42.64
CA TYR A 76 2.31 -8.54 41.74
C TYR A 76 1.27 -8.09 40.70
N GLN A 77 1.53 -8.50 39.44
CA GLN A 77 0.74 -8.48 38.20
C GLN A 77 -0.47 -7.53 38.02
N SER A 78 -0.36 -6.58 37.08
CA SER A 78 -1.36 -5.54 36.76
C SER A 78 -2.12 -5.81 35.45
N ARG A 79 -3.39 -5.38 35.34
CA ARG A 79 -4.16 -5.45 34.07
C ARG A 79 -3.58 -4.55 32.97
N LEU A 80 -2.78 -3.54 33.34
CA LEU A 80 -1.90 -2.83 32.41
C LEU A 80 -0.97 -3.83 31.72
N GLN A 81 -0.32 -4.76 32.43
CA GLN A 81 0.49 -5.82 31.82
C GLN A 81 -0.33 -6.69 30.86
N GLN A 82 -1.63 -6.89 31.09
CA GLN A 82 -2.45 -7.72 30.21
C GLN A 82 -2.90 -6.96 28.94
N GLN A 83 -3.21 -5.67 29.03
CA GLN A 83 -3.44 -4.82 27.85
C GLN A 83 -2.14 -4.57 27.10
N LEU A 84 -1.03 -4.40 27.80
CA LEU A 84 0.32 -4.39 27.22
C LEU A 84 0.64 -5.71 26.54
N PHE A 85 0.24 -6.83 27.13
CA PHE A 85 0.39 -8.16 26.55
C PHE A 85 -0.47 -8.33 25.29
N HIS A 86 -1.71 -7.86 25.28
CA HIS A 86 -2.53 -7.86 24.06
C HIS A 86 -1.96 -6.92 22.99
N ALA A 87 -1.52 -5.72 23.36
CA ALA A 87 -0.84 -4.79 22.46
C ALA A 87 0.48 -5.38 21.93
N MET A 88 1.26 -6.07 22.77
CA MET A 88 2.48 -6.79 22.44
C MET A 88 2.29 -7.93 21.44
N VAL A 89 1.28 -8.75 21.71
CA VAL A 89 0.94 -9.95 20.93
C VAL A 89 0.37 -9.55 19.57
N THR A 90 -0.36 -8.43 19.50
CA THR A 90 -0.88 -7.86 18.25
C THR A 90 0.16 -7.02 17.50
N THR A 91 0.97 -6.18 18.15
CA THR A 91 2.02 -5.35 17.51
C THR A 91 3.30 -6.09 17.22
N GLY A 92 3.44 -7.30 17.78
CA GLY A 92 4.49 -8.21 17.36
C GLY A 92 5.88 -7.91 17.92
N LEU A 93 5.95 -7.39 19.14
CA LEU A 93 7.20 -7.16 19.84
C LEU A 93 7.89 -8.49 20.22
N THR A 94 9.23 -8.48 20.30
CA THR A 94 10.02 -9.65 20.73
C THR A 94 10.03 -9.77 22.26
N PHE A 95 10.39 -10.94 22.79
CA PHE A 95 10.61 -11.12 24.23
C PHE A 95 11.50 -10.01 24.82
N THR A 96 12.66 -9.76 24.20
CA THR A 96 13.62 -8.75 24.67
C THR A 96 13.04 -7.34 24.66
N LEU A 97 12.29 -6.98 23.62
CA LEU A 97 11.65 -5.65 23.56
C LEU A 97 10.56 -5.51 24.63
N LEU A 98 9.76 -6.55 24.84
CA LEU A 98 8.76 -6.58 25.91
C LEU A 98 9.40 -6.45 27.29
N ASP A 99 10.41 -7.27 27.55
CA ASP A 99 11.07 -7.34 28.84
C ASP A 99 11.74 -6.01 29.18
N ASN A 100 12.50 -5.44 28.23
CA ASN A 100 13.10 -4.12 28.38
C ASN A 100 12.06 -3.02 28.59
N PHE A 101 10.93 -3.07 27.86
CA PHE A 101 9.85 -2.11 28.04
C PHE A 101 9.17 -2.26 29.42
N CYS A 102 8.92 -3.48 29.88
CA CYS A 102 8.36 -3.76 31.20
C CYS A 102 9.27 -3.25 32.31
N VAL A 103 10.56 -3.60 32.23
CA VAL A 103 11.59 -3.16 33.18
C VAL A 103 11.73 -1.63 33.15
N GLY A 104 11.72 -1.02 31.97
CA GLY A 104 11.78 0.44 31.80
C GLY A 104 10.58 1.18 32.41
N LEU A 105 9.41 0.54 32.47
CA LEU A 105 8.22 1.04 33.17
C LEU A 105 8.19 0.70 34.67
N GLY A 106 9.25 0.11 35.22
CA GLY A 106 9.28 -0.33 36.62
C GLY A 106 8.39 -1.54 36.92
N MET A 107 7.96 -2.28 35.91
CA MET A 107 7.20 -3.53 36.06
C MET A 107 8.12 -4.74 36.21
N CYS A 108 7.57 -5.86 36.70
CA CYS A 108 8.30 -7.12 36.75
C CYS A 108 8.76 -7.56 35.35
N SER A 109 9.98 -8.14 35.31
CA SER A 109 10.51 -8.81 34.11
C SER A 109 9.57 -9.91 33.62
N VAL A 110 9.54 -10.09 32.31
CA VAL A 110 8.72 -11.12 31.66
C VAL A 110 9.42 -12.47 31.78
N HIS A 111 8.70 -13.46 32.29
CA HIS A 111 9.23 -14.82 32.38
C HIS A 111 9.32 -15.46 30.99
N LYS A 112 10.55 -15.61 30.47
CA LYS A 112 10.85 -16.10 29.12
C LYS A 112 10.18 -17.45 28.77
N PRO A 113 10.21 -18.49 29.63
CA PRO A 113 9.50 -19.74 29.34
C PRO A 113 7.99 -19.55 29.16
N THR A 114 7.36 -18.74 30.00
CA THR A 114 5.91 -18.47 29.91
C THR A 114 5.56 -17.72 28.63
N PHE A 115 6.38 -16.75 28.23
CA PHE A 115 6.21 -16.04 26.95
C PHE A 115 6.18 -17.01 25.76
N TYR A 116 7.14 -17.94 25.70
CA TYR A 116 7.18 -18.89 24.58
C TYR A 116 6.10 -19.96 24.68
N LYS A 117 5.80 -20.47 25.88
CA LYS A 117 4.73 -21.45 26.11
C LYS A 117 3.37 -20.93 25.69
N PHE A 118 3.08 -19.65 25.92
CA PHE A 118 1.84 -19.03 25.44
C PHE A 118 1.71 -19.05 23.90
N MET A 119 2.83 -18.85 23.20
CA MET A 119 2.86 -18.79 21.74
C MET A 119 2.83 -20.19 21.11
N SER A 120 3.47 -21.19 21.72
CA SER A 120 3.54 -22.55 21.21
C SER A 120 2.39 -23.43 21.69
N THR A 121 1.99 -24.40 20.87
CA THR A 121 1.13 -25.51 21.31
C THR A 121 2.03 -26.64 21.84
N GLU A 122 1.82 -27.06 23.08
CA GLU A 122 2.51 -28.23 23.67
C GLU A 122 1.61 -29.49 23.55
N PRO A 123 2.18 -30.69 23.37
CA PRO A 123 1.41 -31.94 23.31
C PRO A 123 0.62 -32.16 24.61
N GLY A 124 -0.69 -32.37 24.49
CA GLY A 124 -1.58 -32.63 25.63
C GLY A 124 -2.08 -31.40 26.39
N GLU A 125 -1.72 -30.18 25.93
CA GLU A 125 -2.20 -28.93 26.53
C GLU A 125 -3.24 -28.21 25.65
N ALA A 126 -3.84 -27.16 26.21
CA ALA A 126 -4.70 -26.24 25.48
C ALA A 126 -3.95 -25.62 24.28
N GLU A 127 -4.69 -25.36 23.19
CA GLU A 127 -4.14 -24.75 21.98
C GLU A 127 -3.42 -23.43 22.30
N GLY A 128 -2.16 -23.32 21.86
CA GLY A 128 -1.37 -22.10 21.99
C GLY A 128 -1.92 -20.96 21.13
N TRP A 129 -1.58 -19.72 21.49
CA TRP A 129 -2.15 -18.53 20.86
C TRP A 129 -1.94 -18.49 19.34
N ASN A 130 -0.75 -18.88 18.86
CA ASN A 130 -0.46 -18.88 17.43
C ASN A 130 -1.44 -19.75 16.64
N ALA A 131 -1.68 -20.98 17.10
CA ALA A 131 -2.57 -21.91 16.42
C ALA A 131 -4.02 -21.39 16.42
N LYS A 132 -4.48 -20.82 17.55
CA LYS A 132 -5.82 -20.24 17.66
C LYS A 132 -6.03 -19.08 16.70
N VAL A 133 -5.05 -18.19 16.57
CA VAL A 133 -5.13 -17.04 15.66
C VAL A 133 -5.02 -17.46 14.20
N VAL A 134 -4.16 -18.43 13.88
CA VAL A 134 -4.09 -19.00 12.51
C VAL A 134 -5.42 -19.61 12.11
N ARG A 135 -6.02 -20.41 13.00
CA ARG A 135 -7.35 -20.99 12.80
C ARG A 135 -8.41 -19.91 12.56
N GLN A 136 -8.36 -18.81 13.31
CA GLN A 136 -9.29 -17.70 13.10
C GLN A 136 -9.06 -17.01 11.76
N GLY A 137 -7.81 -16.79 11.35
CA GLY A 137 -7.49 -16.24 10.03
C GLY A 137 -8.04 -17.09 8.90
N ILE A 138 -7.90 -18.42 9.00
CA ILE A 138 -8.47 -19.37 8.03
C ILE A 138 -10.00 -19.23 7.95
N LYS A 139 -10.69 -19.12 9.08
CA LYS A 139 -12.15 -18.91 9.10
C LYS A 139 -12.58 -17.60 8.41
N TYR A 140 -11.79 -16.54 8.54
CA TYR A 140 -12.07 -15.28 7.83
C TYR A 140 -11.84 -15.40 6.31
N CYS A 141 -10.83 -16.15 5.87
CA CYS A 141 -10.67 -16.49 4.46
C CYS A 141 -11.84 -17.34 3.95
N GLU A 142 -12.29 -18.33 4.72
CA GLU A 142 -13.45 -19.17 4.36
C GLU A 142 -14.73 -18.35 4.25
N PHE A 143 -14.97 -17.44 5.19
CA PHE A 143 -16.08 -16.50 5.11
C PHE A 143 -16.00 -15.59 3.88
N ALA A 144 -14.79 -15.13 3.53
CA ALA A 144 -14.57 -14.34 2.31
C ALA A 144 -14.86 -15.17 1.05
N ILE A 145 -14.38 -16.41 0.99
CA ILE A 145 -14.65 -17.35 -0.11
C ILE A 145 -16.17 -17.57 -0.25
N ASP A 146 -16.86 -17.90 0.84
CA ASP A 146 -18.31 -18.11 0.85
C ASP A 146 -19.05 -16.85 0.36
N THR A 147 -18.63 -15.67 0.81
CA THR A 147 -19.23 -14.39 0.42
C THR A 147 -19.08 -14.15 -1.08
N VAL A 148 -17.88 -14.35 -1.61
CA VAL A 148 -17.59 -14.21 -3.04
C VAL A 148 -18.36 -15.24 -3.88
N MET A 149 -18.40 -16.50 -3.42
CA MET A 149 -19.07 -17.59 -4.13
C MET A 149 -20.59 -17.43 -4.23
N ARG A 150 -21.23 -16.63 -3.37
CA ARG A 150 -22.68 -16.35 -3.48
C ARG A 150 -23.08 -15.70 -4.80
N CYS A 151 -22.16 -15.03 -5.48
CA CYS A 151 -22.42 -14.44 -6.79
C CYS A 151 -22.55 -15.50 -7.89
N GLY A 152 -22.07 -16.74 -7.68
CA GLY A 152 -22.12 -17.85 -8.64
C GLY A 152 -21.15 -17.75 -9.82
N GLU A 153 -20.61 -16.56 -10.07
CA GLU A 153 -19.70 -16.26 -11.18
C GLU A 153 -18.24 -16.65 -10.88
N PRO A 154 -17.46 -17.02 -11.92
CA PRO A 154 -16.02 -17.12 -11.79
C PRO A 154 -15.39 -15.79 -11.38
N VAL A 155 -14.34 -15.86 -10.57
CA VAL A 155 -13.73 -14.68 -9.96
C VAL A 155 -12.39 -14.29 -10.59
N THR A 156 -12.08 -13.01 -10.49
CA THR A 156 -10.73 -12.48 -10.76
C THR A 156 -10.00 -12.32 -9.44
N LEU A 157 -8.78 -12.84 -9.34
CA LEU A 157 -7.94 -12.68 -8.15
C LEU A 157 -6.76 -11.76 -8.43
N MET A 158 -6.55 -10.77 -7.58
CA MET A 158 -5.27 -10.07 -7.47
C MET A 158 -4.33 -10.91 -6.60
N VAL A 159 -3.13 -11.15 -7.10
CA VAL A 159 -2.10 -11.92 -6.41
C VAL A 159 -0.83 -11.09 -6.32
N ASP A 160 -0.32 -10.97 -5.09
CA ASP A 160 0.94 -10.28 -4.84
C ASP A 160 1.80 -11.02 -3.82
N GLY A 161 3.11 -11.01 -4.08
CA GLY A 161 4.14 -11.71 -3.34
C GLY A 161 4.95 -10.79 -2.46
N ARG A 162 5.20 -11.21 -1.23
CA ARG A 162 6.04 -10.50 -0.27
C ARG A 162 7.15 -11.39 0.25
N TYR A 163 8.36 -10.83 0.22
CA TYR A 163 9.54 -11.45 0.81
C TYR A 163 9.92 -10.77 2.12
N ASP A 164 10.02 -11.58 3.17
CA ASP A 164 10.45 -11.17 4.49
C ASP A 164 11.71 -11.92 4.89
N SER A 165 12.70 -11.19 5.40
CA SER A 165 13.94 -11.75 5.93
C SER A 165 14.29 -11.09 7.27
N ALA A 166 14.59 -11.92 8.27
CA ALA A 166 15.08 -11.51 9.58
C ALA A 166 16.22 -12.45 10.02
N ARG A 167 16.93 -12.11 11.11
CA ARG A 167 18.17 -12.78 11.60
C ARG A 167 18.12 -14.32 11.72
N GLY A 168 16.95 -14.96 11.61
CA GLY A 168 16.82 -16.42 11.60
C GLY A 168 15.83 -17.01 10.60
N ALA A 169 15.05 -16.21 9.87
CA ALA A 169 13.95 -16.72 9.04
C ALA A 169 13.77 -15.93 7.75
N GLN A 170 13.35 -16.65 6.71
CA GLN A 170 12.97 -16.11 5.43
C GLN A 170 11.60 -16.66 5.05
N HIS A 171 10.73 -15.80 4.54
CA HIS A 171 9.37 -16.15 4.16
C HIS A 171 9.07 -15.58 2.77
N CYS A 172 8.43 -16.40 1.93
CA CYS A 172 7.76 -15.99 0.71
C CYS A 172 6.25 -16.11 0.97
N THR A 173 5.56 -14.97 1.09
CA THR A 173 4.13 -14.91 1.38
C THR A 173 3.37 -14.42 0.17
N ILE A 174 2.42 -15.21 -0.31
CA ILE A 174 1.52 -14.84 -1.40
C ILE A 174 0.16 -14.52 -0.80
N THR A 175 -0.39 -13.36 -1.15
CA THR A 175 -1.77 -13.00 -0.84
C THR A 175 -2.62 -13.10 -2.09
N ALA A 176 -3.79 -13.71 -1.98
CA ALA A 176 -4.85 -13.65 -2.99
C ALA A 176 -6.02 -12.83 -2.44
N MET A 177 -6.43 -11.82 -3.21
CA MET A 177 -7.54 -10.94 -2.92
C MET A 177 -8.50 -10.92 -4.12
N GLU A 178 -9.80 -11.04 -3.88
CA GLU A 178 -10.78 -10.96 -4.96
C GLU A 178 -10.88 -9.52 -5.49
N TYR A 179 -10.92 -9.37 -6.81
CA TYR A 179 -10.71 -8.10 -7.51
C TYR A 179 -11.78 -7.07 -7.20
N GLU A 180 -13.07 -7.44 -7.19
CA GLU A 180 -14.17 -6.49 -7.01
C GLU A 180 -14.43 -6.20 -5.54
N THR A 181 -14.60 -7.25 -4.74
CA THR A 181 -14.96 -7.18 -3.33
C THR A 181 -13.81 -6.74 -2.44
N ARG A 182 -12.56 -6.86 -2.93
CA ARG A 182 -11.33 -6.59 -2.17
C ARG A 182 -11.17 -7.47 -0.94
N LEU A 183 -11.92 -8.57 -0.85
CA LEU A 183 -11.81 -9.52 0.25
C LEU A 183 -10.56 -10.39 0.08
N VAL A 184 -9.82 -10.58 1.16
CA VAL A 184 -8.68 -11.50 1.18
C VAL A 184 -9.22 -12.93 1.28
N VAL A 185 -9.09 -13.68 0.19
CA VAL A 185 -9.60 -15.05 0.07
C VAL A 185 -8.56 -16.08 0.48
N GLY A 186 -7.28 -15.72 0.51
CA GLY A 186 -6.23 -16.62 0.97
C GLY A 186 -4.86 -15.97 1.11
N VAL A 187 -4.06 -16.54 2.01
CA VAL A 187 -2.65 -16.22 2.17
C VAL A 187 -1.89 -17.53 2.30
N HIS A 188 -0.78 -17.67 1.58
CA HIS A 188 0.09 -18.84 1.65
C HIS A 188 1.53 -18.44 1.91
N THR A 189 2.26 -19.20 2.72
CA THR A 189 3.65 -18.89 3.07
C THR A 189 4.55 -20.10 2.85
N LEU A 190 5.58 -19.93 2.01
CA LEU A 190 6.68 -20.87 1.86
C LEU A 190 7.96 -20.36 2.53
N ARG A 191 8.82 -21.29 2.95
CA ARG A 191 10.07 -20.99 3.67
C ARG A 191 11.27 -21.58 2.92
N PRO A 192 12.25 -20.76 2.49
CA PRO A 192 13.46 -21.23 1.79
C PRO A 192 14.16 -22.42 2.45
N LYS A 193 14.31 -22.37 3.78
CA LYS A 193 14.96 -23.43 4.56
C LYS A 193 14.24 -24.78 4.53
N ILE A 194 12.92 -24.78 4.33
CA ILE A 194 12.10 -26.00 4.31
C ILE A 194 11.95 -26.52 2.90
N GLU A 195 11.80 -25.61 1.94
CA GLU A 195 11.61 -25.93 0.53
C GLU A 195 12.92 -26.23 -0.22
N ASP A 196 14.07 -26.08 0.46
CA ASP A 196 15.42 -26.18 -0.10
C ASP A 196 15.60 -25.37 -1.40
N LYS A 197 15.09 -24.14 -1.39
CA LYS A 197 15.03 -23.24 -2.56
C LYS A 197 15.34 -21.80 -2.15
N ALA A 198 15.93 -21.05 -3.08
CA ALA A 198 16.12 -19.61 -2.91
C ALA A 198 14.76 -18.88 -2.82
N SER A 199 14.70 -17.80 -2.04
CA SER A 199 13.46 -17.05 -1.80
C SER A 199 12.75 -16.60 -3.09
N ASN A 200 13.50 -16.07 -4.06
CA ASN A 200 12.98 -15.67 -5.38
C ASN A 200 12.42 -16.83 -6.21
N ALA A 201 12.80 -18.08 -5.94
CA ALA A 201 12.27 -19.27 -6.62
C ALA A 201 10.98 -19.81 -6.00
N LEU A 202 10.51 -19.23 -4.88
CA LEU A 202 9.34 -19.71 -4.15
C LEU A 202 8.02 -19.06 -4.56
N GLU A 203 8.05 -17.94 -5.28
CA GLU A 203 6.84 -17.19 -5.60
C GLU A 203 5.86 -18.01 -6.44
N VAL A 204 6.32 -18.51 -7.59
CA VAL A 204 5.49 -19.30 -8.50
C VAL A 204 4.94 -20.56 -7.84
N PRO A 205 5.75 -21.40 -7.14
CA PRO A 205 5.21 -22.52 -6.38
C PRO A 205 4.17 -22.12 -5.32
N ALA A 206 4.40 -21.01 -4.61
CA ALA A 206 3.48 -20.54 -3.58
C ALA A 206 2.15 -20.06 -4.18
N VAL A 207 2.18 -19.36 -5.32
CA VAL A 207 0.98 -18.95 -6.06
C VAL A 207 0.20 -20.17 -6.51
N VAL A 208 0.86 -21.16 -7.14
CA VAL A 208 0.19 -22.37 -7.64
C VAL A 208 -0.44 -23.18 -6.50
N GLN A 209 0.25 -23.34 -5.37
CA GLN A 209 -0.29 -24.03 -4.20
C GLN A 209 -1.50 -23.29 -3.61
N LEU A 210 -1.42 -21.96 -3.51
CA LEU A 210 -2.53 -21.14 -3.04
C LEU A 210 -3.75 -21.28 -3.95
N LEU A 211 -3.58 -21.14 -5.27
CA LEU A 211 -4.68 -21.24 -6.24
C LEU A 211 -5.34 -22.62 -6.21
N ARG A 212 -4.55 -23.71 -6.17
CA ARG A 212 -5.09 -25.07 -6.04
C ARG A 212 -5.92 -25.24 -4.78
N GLY A 213 -5.41 -24.78 -3.63
CA GLY A 213 -6.14 -24.84 -2.37
C GLY A 213 -7.44 -24.03 -2.39
N LEU A 214 -7.49 -22.90 -3.10
CA LEU A 214 -8.71 -22.11 -3.29
C LEU A 214 -9.73 -22.83 -4.20
N MET A 215 -9.26 -23.46 -5.28
CA MET A 215 -10.11 -24.25 -6.18
C MET A 215 -10.66 -25.51 -5.50
N GLU A 216 -9.86 -26.17 -4.66
CA GLU A 216 -10.30 -27.30 -3.83
C GLU A 216 -11.41 -26.90 -2.84
N LYS A 217 -11.42 -25.64 -2.39
CA LYS A 217 -12.50 -25.06 -1.58
C LYS A 217 -13.72 -24.63 -2.41
N GLY A 218 -13.73 -24.89 -3.72
CA GLY A 218 -14.87 -24.62 -4.61
C GLY A 218 -14.84 -23.25 -5.30
N LEU A 219 -13.80 -22.44 -5.10
CA LEU A 219 -13.69 -21.13 -5.74
C LEU A 219 -13.41 -21.31 -7.24
N LYS A 220 -14.32 -20.85 -8.10
CA LYS A 220 -14.13 -20.85 -9.55
C LYS A 220 -13.29 -19.64 -9.94
N ILE A 221 -12.02 -19.86 -10.29
CA ILE A 221 -11.09 -18.78 -10.67
C ILE A 221 -10.98 -18.78 -12.19
N TRP A 222 -11.32 -17.67 -12.85
CA TRP A 222 -11.12 -17.54 -14.30
C TRP A 222 -9.90 -16.69 -14.63
N CYS A 223 -9.56 -15.70 -13.82
CA CYS A 223 -8.44 -14.80 -14.09
C CYS A 223 -7.60 -14.52 -12.84
N VAL A 224 -6.30 -14.42 -13.02
CA VAL A 224 -5.35 -13.89 -12.03
C VAL A 224 -4.69 -12.62 -12.57
N VAL A 225 -4.65 -11.58 -11.73
CA VAL A 225 -3.91 -10.34 -11.95
C VAL A 225 -2.66 -10.36 -11.08
N SER A 226 -1.49 -10.26 -11.70
CA SER A 226 -0.20 -10.24 -10.98
C SER A 226 0.83 -9.37 -11.69
N ASP A 227 2.00 -9.24 -11.07
CA ASP A 227 3.19 -8.71 -11.70
C ASP A 227 3.64 -9.56 -12.90
N ASP A 228 4.48 -8.97 -13.75
CA ASP A 228 5.05 -9.61 -14.93
C ASP A 228 6.11 -10.66 -14.56
N CYS A 229 5.64 -11.82 -14.10
CA CYS A 229 6.46 -12.99 -13.81
C CYS A 229 6.35 -14.00 -14.96
N ALA A 230 7.36 -14.02 -15.84
CA ALA A 230 7.36 -14.90 -17.02
C ALA A 230 7.16 -16.39 -16.71
N ALA A 231 7.61 -16.84 -15.53
CA ALA A 231 7.46 -18.23 -15.08
C ALA A 231 6.03 -18.58 -14.62
N LEU A 232 5.19 -17.60 -14.31
CA LEU A 232 3.82 -17.82 -13.84
C LEU A 232 2.86 -18.14 -14.99
N GLY A 233 3.02 -17.51 -16.15
CA GLY A 233 2.13 -17.68 -17.31
C GLY A 233 1.90 -19.14 -17.73
N PRO A 234 2.94 -19.98 -17.90
CA PRO A 234 2.76 -21.41 -18.20
C PRO A 234 1.98 -22.17 -17.13
N GLN A 235 2.15 -21.81 -15.84
CA GLN A 235 1.47 -22.48 -14.73
C GLN A 235 -0.02 -22.13 -14.68
N LEU A 236 -0.38 -20.86 -14.92
CA LEU A 236 -1.79 -20.45 -14.99
C LEU A 236 -2.51 -21.11 -16.17
N ARG A 237 -1.87 -21.19 -17.34
CA ARG A 237 -2.42 -21.94 -18.49
C ARG A 237 -2.67 -23.41 -18.16
N ALA A 238 -1.76 -24.06 -17.42
CA ALA A 238 -1.93 -25.44 -17.00
C ALA A 238 -3.11 -25.63 -16.02
N LEU A 239 -3.53 -24.56 -15.32
CA LEU A 239 -4.71 -24.53 -14.46
C LEU A 239 -5.97 -24.01 -15.17
N ASN A 240 -5.91 -23.75 -16.49
CA ASN A 240 -6.98 -23.11 -17.26
C ASN A 240 -7.43 -21.75 -16.68
N ILE A 241 -6.48 -20.98 -16.16
CA ILE A 241 -6.69 -19.63 -15.61
C ILE A 241 -6.09 -18.60 -16.58
N GLU A 242 -6.88 -17.59 -16.93
CA GLU A 242 -6.40 -16.43 -17.67
C GLU A 242 -5.46 -15.57 -16.83
N TRP A 243 -4.54 -14.91 -17.50
CA TRP A 243 -3.57 -14.04 -16.86
C TRP A 243 -3.73 -12.62 -17.37
N GLN A 244 -3.92 -11.68 -16.46
CA GLN A 244 -3.83 -10.24 -16.70
C GLN A 244 -2.64 -9.70 -15.89
N LYS A 245 -1.97 -8.68 -16.42
CA LYS A 245 -0.77 -8.11 -15.77
C LYS A 245 -1.09 -6.75 -15.18
N ASP A 246 -0.44 -6.45 -14.06
CA ASP A 246 -0.62 -5.16 -13.39
C ASP A 246 -0.12 -3.98 -14.25
N CYS A 247 -1.02 -3.06 -14.56
CA CYS A 247 -0.72 -1.88 -15.37
C CYS A 247 0.30 -0.95 -14.67
N HIS A 248 0.30 -0.85 -13.33
CA HIS A 248 1.23 0.03 -12.62
C HIS A 248 2.69 -0.44 -12.74
N ASN A 249 2.93 -1.74 -12.57
CA ASN A 249 4.25 -2.35 -12.72
C ASN A 249 4.70 -2.34 -14.18
N LYS A 250 3.76 -2.40 -15.14
CA LYS A 250 4.09 -2.17 -16.55
C LYS A 250 4.66 -0.78 -16.81
N ILE A 251 4.06 0.28 -16.25
CA ILE A 251 4.61 1.64 -16.38
C ILE A 251 6.02 1.74 -15.80
N LYS A 252 6.24 1.18 -14.60
CA LYS A 252 7.56 1.18 -13.97
C LYS A 252 8.59 0.52 -14.89
N ASN A 253 8.24 -0.59 -15.53
CA ASN A 253 9.09 -1.27 -16.50
C ASN A 253 9.34 -0.44 -17.76
N ILE A 254 8.30 0.17 -18.35
CA ILE A 254 8.46 1.06 -19.51
C ILE A 254 9.44 2.19 -19.15
N ARG A 255 9.24 2.88 -18.02
CA ARG A 255 10.16 3.95 -17.57
C ARG A 255 11.58 3.47 -17.40
N LYS A 256 11.79 2.30 -16.78
CA LYS A 256 13.12 1.69 -16.64
C LYS A 256 13.80 1.44 -17.99
N HIS A 257 13.05 0.97 -18.99
CA HIS A 257 13.58 0.77 -20.33
C HIS A 257 13.88 2.08 -21.05
N PHE A 258 13.05 3.11 -20.87
CA PHE A 258 13.34 4.46 -21.35
C PHE A 258 14.65 4.99 -20.77
N HIS A 259 14.85 4.88 -19.44
CA HIS A 259 16.12 5.28 -18.81
C HIS A 259 17.32 4.53 -19.39
N GLY A 260 17.20 3.22 -19.53
CA GLY A 260 18.30 2.36 -19.98
C GLY A 260 18.68 2.56 -21.46
N MET A 261 17.69 2.75 -22.34
CA MET A 261 17.92 2.84 -23.78
C MET A 261 18.14 4.27 -24.29
N LEU A 262 17.49 5.26 -23.68
CA LEU A 262 17.53 6.65 -24.18
C LEU A 262 18.54 7.52 -23.42
N GLN A 263 19.16 7.02 -22.34
CA GLN A 263 20.03 7.80 -21.45
C GLN A 263 19.43 9.17 -21.15
N LEU A 264 18.24 9.16 -20.53
CA LEU A 264 17.44 10.36 -20.31
C LEU A 264 18.30 11.48 -19.73
N LYS A 265 18.26 12.63 -20.39
CA LYS A 265 19.04 13.80 -19.93
C LYS A 265 18.33 14.38 -18.71
N GLU A 266 19.11 14.73 -17.70
CA GLU A 266 18.58 15.61 -16.66
C GLU A 266 18.25 16.95 -17.31
N ALA A 267 16.99 17.36 -17.19
CA ALA A 267 16.60 18.69 -17.60
C ALA A 267 17.46 19.69 -16.83
N LYS A 268 18.16 20.58 -17.54
CA LYS A 268 19.10 21.53 -16.90
C LYS A 268 18.33 22.35 -15.88
N LYS A 269 18.84 22.44 -14.64
CA LYS A 269 18.26 23.31 -13.61
C LYS A 269 18.47 24.76 -14.00
N VAL A 270 17.39 25.52 -14.08
CA VAL A 270 17.49 26.93 -14.43
C VAL A 270 16.60 27.80 -13.53
N SER A 271 16.92 29.08 -13.43
CA SER A 271 16.40 30.01 -12.41
C SER A 271 15.36 31.02 -12.92
N ASN A 272 15.22 31.29 -14.21
CA ASN A 272 14.37 32.35 -14.77
C ASN A 272 13.37 31.87 -15.86
N PRO A 273 12.05 31.77 -15.57
CA PRO A 273 10.97 31.42 -16.50
C PRO A 273 10.97 32.11 -17.88
N HIS A 274 11.52 33.32 -17.97
CA HIS A 274 11.49 34.12 -19.20
C HIS A 274 12.55 33.72 -20.24
N GLU A 275 13.53 32.89 -19.87
CA GLU A 275 14.64 32.50 -20.73
C GLU A 275 14.44 31.16 -21.45
N TYR A 276 13.33 30.44 -21.19
CA TYR A 276 13.13 29.05 -21.61
C TYR A 276 12.46 28.85 -22.95
N VAL A 277 12.85 27.77 -23.62
CA VAL A 277 12.36 27.39 -24.94
C VAL A 277 11.84 25.94 -25.00
N SER A 278 11.79 25.18 -23.89
CA SER A 278 11.27 23.81 -23.92
C SER A 278 10.35 23.42 -22.76
N GLU A 279 9.52 22.42 -23.00
CA GLU A 279 8.51 21.91 -22.08
C GLU A 279 9.14 21.31 -20.80
N ALA A 280 10.21 20.53 -20.95
CA ALA A 280 10.93 19.92 -19.84
C ALA A 280 11.49 20.95 -18.84
N GLN A 281 11.91 22.13 -19.34
CA GLN A 281 12.40 23.22 -18.50
C GLN A 281 11.27 23.89 -17.72
N PHE A 282 10.12 24.15 -18.36
CA PHE A 282 8.96 24.70 -17.66
C PHE A 282 8.42 23.75 -16.59
N MET A 283 8.49 22.44 -16.81
CA MET A 283 8.08 21.42 -15.84
C MET A 283 8.91 21.41 -14.55
N GLN A 284 10.06 22.09 -14.48
CA GLN A 284 10.84 22.22 -13.24
C GLN A 284 10.28 23.29 -12.30
N PHE A 285 9.52 24.26 -12.81
CA PHE A 285 9.00 25.37 -12.01
C PHE A 285 7.73 24.99 -11.28
N THR A 286 7.44 25.66 -10.16
CA THR A 286 6.13 25.54 -9.53
C THR A 286 5.09 26.24 -10.40
N LYS A 287 3.84 25.76 -10.38
CA LYS A 287 2.73 26.42 -11.08
C LYS A 287 2.63 27.90 -10.71
N LYS A 288 2.84 28.22 -9.43
CA LYS A 288 2.88 29.59 -8.91
C LYS A 288 3.91 30.46 -9.64
N ARG A 289 5.15 29.97 -9.77
CA ARG A 289 6.25 30.72 -10.40
C ARG A 289 6.03 30.93 -11.90
N LEU A 290 5.40 29.96 -12.57
CA LEU A 290 5.00 30.09 -13.97
C LEU A 290 3.88 31.13 -14.15
N LYS A 291 2.90 31.15 -13.24
CA LYS A 291 1.84 32.16 -13.22
C LYS A 291 2.40 33.56 -13.00
N GLU A 292 3.26 33.74 -11.99
CA GLU A 292 3.94 35.00 -11.70
C GLU A 292 4.72 35.49 -12.93
N ALA A 293 5.40 34.61 -13.66
CA ALA A 293 6.13 34.96 -14.87
C ALA A 293 5.21 35.40 -16.03
N LEU A 294 4.05 34.76 -16.20
CA LEU A 294 3.07 35.18 -17.21
C LEU A 294 2.49 36.56 -16.86
N GLU A 295 2.09 36.77 -15.61
CA GLU A 295 1.54 38.04 -15.13
C GLU A 295 2.58 39.18 -15.23
N GLN A 296 3.85 38.91 -14.91
CA GLN A 296 4.93 39.88 -15.07
C GLN A 296 5.15 40.26 -16.54
N ARG A 297 5.01 39.32 -17.48
CA ARG A 297 5.28 39.55 -18.91
C ARG A 297 4.11 40.21 -19.64
N PHE A 298 2.87 39.81 -19.32
CA PHE A 298 1.68 40.16 -20.10
C PHE A 298 0.63 40.95 -19.29
N GLY A 299 0.87 41.16 -17.99
CA GLY A 299 -0.03 41.86 -17.09
C GLY A 299 -0.98 40.94 -16.32
N PRO A 300 -1.69 41.49 -15.32
CA PRO A 300 -2.81 40.80 -14.68
C PRO A 300 -3.90 40.47 -15.74
N ASP A 301 -4.61 39.36 -15.57
CA ASP A 301 -5.66 38.84 -16.48
C ASP A 301 -5.20 38.09 -17.75
N VAL A 302 -3.90 37.80 -17.88
CA VAL A 302 -3.39 36.94 -18.98
C VAL A 302 -3.96 35.51 -18.96
N LEU A 303 -4.38 35.03 -17.79
CA LEU A 303 -4.97 33.70 -17.59
C LEU A 303 -6.49 33.80 -17.46
N THR A 304 -7.19 32.93 -18.17
CA THR A 304 -8.62 32.70 -17.92
C THR A 304 -8.84 31.95 -16.59
N PRO A 305 -10.04 32.04 -15.97
CA PRO A 305 -10.35 31.28 -14.76
C PRO A 305 -10.19 29.76 -14.91
N VAL A 306 -10.35 29.24 -16.12
CA VAL A 306 -10.18 27.80 -16.42
C VAL A 306 -8.69 27.45 -16.43
N GLU A 307 -7.88 28.22 -17.16
CA GLU A 307 -6.42 28.04 -17.21
C GLU A 307 -5.79 28.16 -15.81
N ASP A 308 -6.27 29.10 -14.99
CA ASP A 308 -5.77 29.30 -13.63
C ASP A 308 -6.07 28.13 -12.69
N ARG A 309 -7.07 27.29 -13.00
CA ARG A 309 -7.44 26.11 -12.20
C ARG A 309 -6.80 24.81 -12.68
N MET A 310 -6.08 24.81 -13.82
CA MET A 310 -5.47 23.61 -14.40
C MET A 310 -4.41 22.97 -13.49
N LYS A 311 -4.17 21.66 -13.65
CA LYS A 311 -3.02 21.01 -13.00
C LYS A 311 -1.73 21.54 -13.61
N LYS A 312 -0.61 21.43 -12.88
CA LYS A 312 0.69 21.95 -13.32
C LYS A 312 1.09 21.42 -14.71
N SER A 313 0.91 20.13 -14.97
CA SER A 313 1.21 19.50 -16.27
C SER A 313 0.50 20.24 -17.42
N ASP A 314 -0.81 20.39 -17.29
CA ASP A 314 -1.67 20.97 -18.33
C ASP A 314 -1.41 22.50 -18.45
N PHE A 315 -1.07 23.13 -17.33
CA PHE A 315 -0.73 24.55 -17.27
C PHE A 315 0.55 24.89 -18.03
N VAL A 316 1.54 23.99 -18.10
CA VAL A 316 2.78 24.23 -18.87
C VAL A 316 2.49 24.43 -20.36
N ALA A 317 1.57 23.66 -20.94
CA ALA A 317 1.18 23.83 -22.34
C ALA A 317 0.56 25.22 -22.59
N VAL A 318 -0.25 25.72 -21.64
CA VAL A 318 -0.80 27.08 -21.68
C VAL A 318 0.30 28.13 -21.61
N VAL A 319 1.27 27.97 -20.70
CA VAL A 319 2.42 28.87 -20.55
C VAL A 319 3.21 28.94 -21.84
N MET A 320 3.53 27.81 -22.46
CA MET A 320 4.25 27.77 -23.74
C MET A 320 3.48 28.49 -24.84
N ARG A 321 2.18 28.20 -24.98
CA ARG A 321 1.30 28.83 -25.99
C ARG A 321 1.24 30.35 -25.84
N LYS A 322 1.16 30.86 -24.60
CA LYS A 322 1.06 32.30 -24.32
C LYS A 322 2.41 33.02 -24.38
N MET A 323 3.49 32.40 -23.89
CA MET A 323 4.83 32.99 -23.97
C MET A 323 5.38 33.01 -25.40
N TYR A 324 4.93 32.06 -26.23
CA TYR A 324 5.41 31.86 -27.60
C TYR A 324 4.25 31.53 -28.55
N PRO A 325 3.41 32.53 -28.89
CA PRO A 325 2.32 32.34 -29.83
C PRO A 325 2.88 31.96 -31.21
N TYR A 326 2.40 30.83 -31.74
CA TYR A 326 2.76 30.28 -33.05
C TYR A 326 2.61 31.34 -34.16
N GLY A 327 3.62 31.44 -35.03
CA GLY A 327 3.56 32.29 -36.24
C GLY A 327 3.88 33.78 -36.05
N SER A 328 4.27 34.24 -34.87
CA SER A 328 4.68 35.63 -34.66
C SER A 328 6.11 35.91 -35.16
N ARG A 329 6.26 36.80 -36.15
CA ARG A 329 7.58 37.28 -36.65
C ARG A 329 8.41 38.02 -35.59
N SER A 330 7.82 38.34 -34.43
CA SER A 330 8.41 39.17 -33.38
C SER A 330 9.18 38.41 -32.31
N ASN A 331 9.10 37.08 -32.24
CA ASN A 331 9.97 36.26 -31.41
C ASN A 331 11.03 35.60 -32.31
N ALA A 332 12.24 36.19 -32.36
CA ALA A 332 13.36 35.64 -33.13
C ALA A 332 13.82 34.26 -32.63
N ARG A 333 13.43 33.86 -31.43
CA ARG A 333 13.53 32.47 -30.96
C ARG A 333 12.27 31.75 -31.42
N ALA A 334 12.36 31.08 -32.58
CA ALA A 334 11.46 29.97 -32.83
C ALA A 334 11.53 29.03 -31.62
N LEU A 335 10.41 28.45 -31.22
CA LEU A 335 10.44 27.28 -30.35
C LEU A 335 11.22 26.21 -31.13
N GLU A 336 12.49 26.08 -30.81
CA GLU A 336 13.32 25.01 -31.32
C GLU A 336 12.88 23.72 -30.62
N THR A 337 13.04 22.59 -31.31
CA THR A 337 12.92 21.24 -30.73
C THR A 337 13.59 21.20 -29.36
N ASP A 338 13.05 20.43 -28.41
CA ASP A 338 13.58 20.39 -27.04
C ASP A 338 15.09 20.07 -27.05
N ARG A 339 15.94 21.10 -26.92
CA ARG A 339 17.40 20.95 -26.99
C ARG A 339 17.92 20.06 -25.86
N ASP A 340 17.16 19.93 -24.77
CA ASP A 340 17.46 19.05 -23.66
C ASP A 340 17.06 17.59 -23.94
N GLY A 341 16.37 17.30 -25.06
CA GLY A 341 15.99 15.97 -25.51
C GLY A 341 14.91 15.30 -24.65
N LEU A 342 14.80 13.97 -24.72
CA LEU A 342 13.91 13.21 -23.84
C LEU A 342 14.40 13.23 -22.38
N THR A 343 13.46 13.45 -21.46
CA THR A 343 13.72 13.61 -20.03
C THR A 343 12.78 12.69 -19.22
N GLU A 344 12.95 12.68 -17.89
CA GLU A 344 12.05 12.00 -16.96
C GLU A 344 10.57 12.36 -17.13
N TYR A 345 10.30 13.61 -17.52
CA TYR A 345 8.95 14.06 -17.79
C TYR A 345 8.31 13.29 -18.96
N HIS A 346 9.05 13.14 -20.06
CA HIS A 346 8.58 12.41 -21.24
C HIS A 346 8.40 10.91 -20.94
N ALA A 347 9.29 10.31 -20.14
CA ALA A 347 9.10 8.93 -19.67
C ALA A 347 7.87 8.79 -18.75
N HIS A 348 7.58 9.82 -17.94
CA HIS A 348 6.34 9.87 -17.16
C HIS A 348 5.10 9.92 -18.05
N GLU A 349 5.12 10.80 -19.06
CA GLU A 349 4.05 11.01 -20.03
C GLU A 349 3.71 9.72 -20.79
N VAL A 350 4.71 8.99 -21.31
CA VAL A 350 4.49 7.68 -21.97
C VAL A 350 3.80 6.69 -21.04
N GLY A 351 4.17 6.67 -19.76
CA GLY A 351 3.51 5.84 -18.77
C GLY A 351 2.04 6.20 -18.57
N MET A 352 1.72 7.50 -18.58
CA MET A 352 0.34 7.98 -18.46
C MET A 352 -0.46 7.73 -19.74
N TRP A 353 0.16 7.89 -20.91
CA TRP A 353 -0.42 7.55 -22.20
C TRP A 353 -0.79 6.07 -22.24
N PHE A 354 0.13 5.18 -21.82
CA PHE A 354 -0.13 3.75 -21.73
C PHE A 354 -1.35 3.44 -20.88
N LEU A 355 -1.45 4.00 -19.66
CA LEU A 355 -2.63 3.79 -18.81
C LEU A 355 -3.92 4.26 -19.47
N ARG A 356 -3.89 5.43 -20.11
CA ARG A 356 -5.08 5.97 -20.75
C ARG A 356 -5.47 5.17 -21.98
N ALA A 357 -4.50 4.65 -22.74
CA ALA A 357 -4.75 3.75 -23.87
C ALA A 357 -5.35 2.42 -23.39
N CYS A 358 -4.86 1.83 -22.30
CA CYS A 358 -5.47 0.63 -21.70
C CYS A 358 -6.91 0.89 -21.27
N LEU A 359 -7.15 1.98 -20.53
CA LEU A 359 -8.49 2.35 -20.09
C LEU A 359 -9.43 2.59 -21.28
N LEU A 360 -8.96 3.30 -22.31
CA LEU A 360 -9.73 3.53 -23.53
C LEU A 360 -10.08 2.20 -24.23
N CYS A 361 -9.11 1.30 -24.35
CA CYS A 361 -9.31 -0.03 -24.91
C CYS A 361 -10.42 -0.80 -24.16
N THR A 362 -10.39 -0.79 -22.83
CA THR A 362 -11.43 -1.42 -22.01
C THR A 362 -12.81 -0.75 -22.21
N GLU A 363 -12.87 0.58 -22.20
CA GLU A 363 -14.11 1.36 -22.39
C GLU A 363 -14.75 1.12 -23.76
N GLU A 364 -13.94 0.88 -24.80
CA GLU A 364 -14.40 0.64 -26.17
C GLU A 364 -14.58 -0.84 -26.53
N GLY A 365 -14.23 -1.77 -25.63
CA GLY A 365 -14.19 -3.20 -25.95
C GLY A 365 -13.15 -3.54 -27.02
N GLY A 366 -12.03 -2.81 -27.03
CA GLY A 366 -10.92 -2.99 -27.95
C GLY A 366 -10.16 -4.29 -27.74
N ASP A 367 -9.46 -4.72 -28.79
CA ASP A 367 -8.58 -5.88 -28.75
C ASP A 367 -7.10 -5.50 -28.57
N ALA A 368 -6.24 -6.51 -28.43
CA ALA A 368 -4.80 -6.33 -28.29
C ALA A 368 -4.15 -5.54 -29.44
N SER A 369 -4.70 -5.61 -30.65
CA SER A 369 -4.20 -4.91 -31.83
C SER A 369 -4.58 -3.43 -31.77
N SER A 370 -5.80 -3.11 -31.36
CA SER A 370 -6.27 -1.74 -31.12
C SER A 370 -5.48 -1.07 -30.00
N LEU A 371 -5.28 -1.76 -28.88
CA LEU A 371 -4.45 -1.26 -27.79
C LEU A 371 -3.01 -1.00 -28.23
N HIS A 372 -2.42 -1.93 -29.00
CA HIS A 372 -1.08 -1.72 -29.55
C HIS A 372 -1.02 -0.45 -30.40
N ARG A 373 -1.96 -0.28 -31.34
CA ARG A 373 -2.03 0.94 -32.16
C ARG A 373 -2.15 2.20 -31.31
N ASP A 374 -3.10 2.22 -30.36
CA ASP A 374 -3.35 3.38 -29.51
C ASP A 374 -2.14 3.73 -28.61
N ILE A 375 -1.36 2.74 -28.16
CA ILE A 375 -0.09 2.98 -27.45
C ILE A 375 0.96 3.59 -28.38
N MET A 376 1.09 3.07 -29.61
CA MET A 376 2.12 3.54 -30.56
C MET A 376 1.86 4.97 -31.05
N LEU A 377 0.61 5.46 -31.00
CA LEU A 377 0.25 6.83 -31.36
C LEU A 377 1.02 7.91 -30.57
N VAL A 378 1.55 7.60 -29.39
CA VAL A 378 2.37 8.57 -28.63
C VAL A 378 3.60 9.03 -29.41
N VAL A 379 4.16 8.16 -30.26
CA VAL A 379 5.36 8.47 -31.03
C VAL A 379 5.03 9.40 -32.20
N ASP A 380 3.92 9.14 -32.90
CA ASP A 380 3.42 10.04 -33.94
C ASP A 380 3.03 11.40 -33.34
N HIS A 381 2.40 11.39 -32.16
CA HIS A 381 2.08 12.61 -31.43
C HIS A 381 3.34 13.43 -31.08
N TRP A 382 4.45 12.78 -30.70
CA TRP A 382 5.72 13.46 -30.38
C TRP A 382 6.40 14.09 -31.60
N VAL A 383 6.18 13.60 -32.82
CA VAL A 383 6.67 14.26 -34.04
C VAL A 383 5.68 15.28 -34.63
N GLY A 384 4.60 15.57 -33.91
CA GLY A 384 3.53 16.48 -34.32
C GLY A 384 2.55 15.91 -35.34
N ASP A 385 2.56 14.59 -35.57
CA ASP A 385 1.53 13.92 -36.37
C ASP A 385 0.34 13.56 -35.48
N HIS A 386 -0.68 14.42 -35.52
CA HIS A 386 -1.92 14.23 -34.77
C HIS A 386 -3.03 13.53 -35.57
N SER A 387 -2.75 13.09 -36.80
CA SER A 387 -3.78 12.49 -37.68
C SER A 387 -4.41 11.22 -37.09
N GLY A 388 -3.66 10.47 -36.29
CA GLY A 388 -4.15 9.26 -35.61
C GLY A 388 -4.89 9.52 -34.29
N CYS A 389 -4.85 10.74 -33.74
CA CYS A 389 -5.46 11.04 -32.44
C CYS A 389 -6.48 12.19 -32.46
N VAL A 390 -6.68 12.87 -33.60
CA VAL A 390 -7.68 13.94 -33.77
C VAL A 390 -8.66 13.59 -34.89
N GLY A 391 -9.95 13.91 -34.72
CA GLY A 391 -10.95 13.70 -35.79
C GLY A 391 -12.29 13.13 -35.32
N GLY A 392 -12.75 13.48 -34.11
CA GLY A 392 -14.03 13.04 -33.55
C GLY A 392 -14.01 11.64 -32.93
N SER A 393 -12.82 11.07 -32.68
CA SER A 393 -12.68 9.79 -31.99
C SER A 393 -12.34 9.98 -30.51
N LEU A 394 -12.62 8.98 -29.67
CA LEU A 394 -12.23 9.00 -28.25
C LEU A 394 -10.69 9.08 -28.04
N ARG A 395 -9.88 8.87 -29.10
CA ARG A 395 -8.42 9.06 -29.06
C ARG A 395 -8.00 10.53 -28.89
N GLU A 396 -8.91 11.48 -29.10
CA GLU A 396 -8.67 12.90 -28.77
C GLU A 396 -8.28 13.08 -27.31
N VAL A 397 -8.82 12.23 -26.42
CA VAL A 397 -8.47 12.26 -24.99
C VAL A 397 -7.00 11.86 -24.75
N LEU A 398 -6.42 11.00 -25.58
CA LEU A 398 -4.99 10.68 -25.51
C LEU A 398 -4.16 11.91 -25.91
N CYS A 399 -4.50 12.53 -27.04
CA CYS A 399 -3.83 13.71 -27.56
C CYS A 399 -3.84 14.85 -26.54
N GLU A 400 -5.01 15.20 -26.01
CA GLU A 400 -5.19 16.27 -25.02
C GLU A 400 -4.36 16.03 -23.76
N LYS A 401 -4.21 14.77 -23.33
CA LYS A 401 -3.40 14.42 -22.15
C LYS A 401 -1.90 14.56 -22.36
N ALA A 402 -1.43 14.57 -23.61
CA ALA A 402 -0.04 14.84 -23.95
C ALA A 402 0.16 16.20 -24.61
N GLY A 403 -0.66 17.20 -24.23
CA GLY A 403 -0.48 18.60 -24.66
C GLY A 403 -1.32 19.03 -25.87
N GLY A 404 -2.09 18.13 -26.46
CA GLY A 404 -3.03 18.42 -27.55
C GLY A 404 -2.38 18.69 -28.91
N PRO A 405 -3.17 18.96 -29.95
CA PRO A 405 -2.68 19.15 -31.32
C PRO A 405 -1.91 20.46 -31.55
N ALA A 406 -1.95 21.36 -30.57
CA ALA A 406 -1.18 22.60 -30.60
C ALA A 406 0.24 22.44 -30.01
N ARG A 407 0.58 21.25 -29.49
CA ARG A 407 1.92 20.96 -28.99
C ARG A 407 2.92 20.97 -30.14
N LEU A 408 4.13 21.45 -29.87
CA LEU A 408 5.23 21.36 -30.82
C LEU A 408 5.81 19.94 -30.87
N PRO A 409 6.35 19.52 -32.01
CA PRO A 409 7.14 18.30 -32.08
C PRO A 409 8.30 18.32 -31.07
N LEU A 410 8.44 17.22 -30.32
CA LEU A 410 9.58 16.97 -29.44
C LEU A 410 10.82 16.52 -30.24
N ASP A 411 10.60 15.80 -31.33
CA ASP A 411 11.62 15.35 -32.27
C ASP A 411 11.05 15.29 -33.70
N SER A 412 11.84 14.77 -34.64
CA SER A 412 11.42 14.54 -36.03
C SER A 412 11.46 13.06 -36.36
N ARG A 413 10.70 12.61 -37.37
CA ARG A 413 10.75 11.22 -37.85
C ARG A 413 12.13 10.76 -38.33
N THR A 414 13.01 11.70 -38.67
CA THR A 414 14.40 11.42 -39.06
C THR A 414 15.36 11.37 -37.88
N ASP A 415 14.90 11.69 -36.67
CA ASP A 415 15.71 11.66 -35.46
C ASP A 415 15.92 10.21 -35.00
N THR A 416 17.12 9.93 -34.51
CA THR A 416 17.43 8.63 -33.88
C THR A 416 16.58 8.39 -32.64
N VAL A 417 16.15 9.46 -31.96
CA VAL A 417 15.27 9.38 -30.79
C VAL A 417 13.93 8.74 -31.14
N TYR A 418 13.32 9.12 -32.27
CA TYR A 418 12.06 8.55 -32.76
C TYR A 418 12.15 7.03 -32.93
N GLU A 419 13.19 6.56 -33.62
CA GLU A 419 13.46 5.13 -33.83
C GLU A 419 13.70 4.38 -32.52
N LEU A 420 14.40 4.99 -31.56
CA LEU A 420 14.64 4.38 -30.25
C LEU A 420 13.36 4.26 -29.43
N VAL A 421 12.49 5.28 -29.44
CA VAL A 421 11.19 5.25 -28.76
C VAL A 421 10.29 4.18 -29.39
N LEU A 422 10.20 4.13 -30.72
CA LEU A 422 9.51 3.06 -31.44
C LEU A 422 10.06 1.69 -31.06
N CYS A 423 11.38 1.53 -30.99
CA CYS A 423 12.00 0.27 -30.60
C CYS A 423 11.64 -0.14 -29.16
N VAL A 424 11.68 0.81 -28.21
CA VAL A 424 11.31 0.56 -26.81
C VAL A 424 9.84 0.16 -26.71
N LEU A 425 8.93 0.95 -27.28
CA LEU A 425 7.49 0.68 -27.23
C LEU A 425 7.10 -0.56 -28.03
N GLY A 426 7.69 -0.79 -29.20
CA GLY A 426 7.49 -2.00 -29.98
C GLY A 426 7.92 -3.26 -29.21
N LYS A 427 9.01 -3.20 -28.43
CA LYS A 427 9.44 -4.30 -27.56
C LYS A 427 8.56 -4.44 -26.32
N GLN A 428 8.18 -3.34 -25.68
CA GLN A 428 7.48 -3.36 -24.40
C GLN A 428 5.97 -3.53 -24.55
N CYS A 429 5.39 -3.11 -25.66
CA CYS A 429 3.95 -3.04 -25.89
C CYS A 429 3.59 -3.68 -27.24
N SER A 430 4.32 -4.74 -27.64
CA SER A 430 3.98 -5.52 -28.84
C SER A 430 2.58 -6.14 -28.75
N THR A 431 2.03 -6.56 -29.88
CA THR A 431 0.76 -7.30 -29.99
C THR A 431 0.76 -8.65 -29.24
N ASN A 432 1.93 -9.18 -28.88
CA ASN A 432 2.05 -10.37 -28.02
C ASN A 432 1.99 -10.04 -26.53
N ILE A 433 2.20 -8.76 -26.16
CA ILE A 433 2.23 -8.29 -24.78
C ILE A 433 0.93 -7.54 -24.43
N THR A 434 0.37 -6.77 -25.35
CA THR A 434 -0.88 -6.02 -25.12
C THR A 434 -2.10 -6.86 -24.69
N PRO A 435 -2.26 -8.15 -25.06
CA PRO A 435 -3.38 -8.95 -24.57
C PRO A 435 -3.49 -9.02 -23.04
N TYR A 436 -2.36 -8.88 -22.34
CA TYR A 436 -2.31 -8.90 -20.87
C TYR A 436 -2.82 -7.62 -20.19
N TYR A 437 -3.17 -6.59 -20.96
CA TYR A 437 -3.50 -5.26 -20.45
C TYR A 437 -4.80 -4.68 -21.04
N VAL A 438 -5.54 -5.44 -21.85
CA VAL A 438 -6.79 -4.99 -22.49
C VAL A 438 -7.91 -4.71 -21.48
N GLU A 439 -7.88 -5.41 -20.34
CA GLU A 439 -8.86 -5.28 -19.26
C GLU A 439 -8.51 -4.20 -18.23
N PHE A 440 -7.41 -3.46 -18.44
CA PHE A 440 -6.95 -2.38 -17.55
C PHE A 440 -6.92 -2.74 -16.05
N ARG A 441 -6.32 -3.90 -15.72
CA ARG A 441 -6.29 -4.39 -14.32
C ARG A 441 -5.05 -3.91 -13.56
N HIS A 442 -5.19 -3.83 -12.24
CA HIS A 442 -4.11 -3.44 -11.35
C HIS A 442 -4.18 -4.11 -9.96
N THR A 443 -3.03 -4.21 -9.29
CA THR A 443 -2.87 -4.91 -7.99
C THR A 443 -2.81 -3.96 -6.77
N SER A 444 -3.09 -2.66 -6.93
CA SER A 444 -2.93 -1.66 -5.86
C SER A 444 -3.61 -2.00 -4.52
N ALA A 445 -4.77 -2.65 -4.55
CA ALA A 445 -5.49 -3.05 -3.33
C ALA A 445 -4.75 -4.16 -2.56
N VAL A 446 -4.24 -5.18 -3.27
CA VAL A 446 -3.45 -6.24 -2.63
C VAL A 446 -2.08 -5.73 -2.19
N GLU A 447 -1.44 -4.83 -2.95
CA GLU A 447 -0.21 -4.13 -2.52
C GLU A 447 -0.44 -3.33 -1.23
N THR A 448 -1.57 -2.62 -1.13
CA THR A 448 -1.96 -1.89 0.09
C THR A 448 -2.14 -2.83 1.28
N PHE A 449 -2.74 -4.01 1.05
CA PHE A 449 -2.86 -5.04 2.07
C PHE A 449 -1.49 -5.57 2.52
N GLN A 450 -0.52 -5.74 1.62
CA GLN A 450 0.86 -6.07 2.03
C GLN A 450 1.45 -5.01 2.99
N GLY A 451 1.09 -3.74 2.80
CA GLY A 451 1.39 -2.66 3.76
C GLY A 451 0.77 -2.88 5.14
N THR A 452 -0.46 -3.41 5.20
CA THR A 452 -1.12 -3.82 6.45
C THR A 452 -0.37 -4.95 7.13
N ILE A 453 0.15 -5.92 6.36
CA ILE A 453 0.98 -7.00 6.93
C ILE A 453 2.22 -6.44 7.63
N ILE A 454 2.86 -5.38 7.10
CA ILE A 454 4.04 -4.75 7.71
C ILE A 454 3.76 -4.25 9.14
N ILE A 455 2.53 -3.81 9.42
CA ILE A 455 2.11 -3.36 10.77
C ILE A 455 2.26 -4.49 11.79
N TYR A 456 1.88 -5.72 11.41
CA TYR A 456 1.85 -6.88 12.29
C TYR A 456 3.12 -7.75 12.22
N ALA A 457 3.74 -7.80 11.04
CA ALA A 457 4.92 -8.62 10.73
C ALA A 457 5.99 -7.76 10.03
N LYS A 458 6.60 -6.84 10.79
CA LYS A 458 7.68 -5.98 10.30
C LYS A 458 8.88 -6.80 9.79
N LYS A 459 9.35 -6.48 8.58
CA LYS A 459 10.51 -7.12 7.92
C LYS A 459 11.69 -7.34 8.88
N SER A 460 12.07 -6.32 9.64
CA SER A 460 13.28 -6.34 10.48
C SER A 460 13.13 -7.00 11.86
N VAL A 461 11.91 -7.31 12.34
CA VAL A 461 11.67 -7.67 13.76
C VAL A 461 10.77 -8.91 13.94
N HIS A 462 10.37 -9.58 12.86
CA HIS A 462 9.43 -10.69 12.98
C HIS A 462 10.07 -11.98 13.53
N PHE A 463 9.28 -12.73 14.31
CA PHE A 463 9.68 -13.98 14.95
C PHE A 463 9.09 -15.17 14.19
N GLU A 464 9.96 -16.08 13.72
CA GLU A 464 9.60 -17.24 12.88
C GLU A 464 8.40 -18.02 13.43
N LYS A 465 8.39 -18.33 14.73
CA LYS A 465 7.34 -19.17 15.32
C LYS A 465 5.97 -18.48 15.38
N SER A 466 5.90 -17.15 15.20
CA SER A 466 4.66 -16.36 15.26
C SER A 466 4.29 -15.70 13.95
N TYR A 467 5.06 -15.92 12.88
CA TYR A 467 4.88 -15.22 11.62
C TYR A 467 3.48 -15.46 11.02
N CYS A 468 3.07 -16.73 10.88
CA CYS A 468 1.75 -17.08 10.36
C CYS A 468 0.61 -16.51 11.21
N ALA A 469 0.73 -16.50 12.53
CA ALA A 469 -0.29 -15.91 13.41
C ALA A 469 -0.44 -14.40 13.17
N ARG A 470 0.66 -13.68 12.95
CA ARG A 470 0.64 -12.24 12.62
C ARG A 470 0.05 -11.99 11.24
N LEU A 471 0.36 -12.84 10.26
CA LEU A 471 -0.30 -12.80 8.96
C LEU A 471 -1.82 -12.96 9.12
N SER A 472 -2.25 -13.91 9.96
CA SER A 472 -3.68 -14.12 10.22
C SER A 472 -4.35 -12.92 10.90
N ILE A 473 -3.65 -12.16 11.76
CA ILE A 473 -4.18 -10.87 12.26
C ILE A 473 -4.35 -9.88 11.12
N ALA A 474 -3.38 -9.77 10.22
CA ALA A 474 -3.48 -8.89 9.06
C ALA A 474 -4.68 -9.26 8.18
N VAL A 475 -4.90 -10.56 7.92
CA VAL A 475 -6.07 -11.08 7.19
C VAL A 475 -7.37 -10.68 7.88
N ILE A 476 -7.50 -10.94 9.18
CA ILE A 476 -8.69 -10.59 9.96
C ILE A 476 -8.96 -9.09 9.86
N HIS A 477 -7.93 -8.26 10.03
CA HIS A 477 -8.03 -6.82 9.89
C HIS A 477 -8.50 -6.41 8.49
N GLY A 478 -7.84 -6.92 7.44
CA GLY A 478 -8.16 -6.60 6.05
C GLY A 478 -9.59 -6.98 5.67
N THR A 479 -10.03 -8.19 6.03
CA THR A 479 -11.38 -8.67 5.73
C THR A 479 -12.45 -7.86 6.46
N VAL A 480 -12.22 -7.47 7.73
CA VAL A 480 -13.14 -6.61 8.48
C VAL A 480 -13.22 -5.21 7.85
N THR A 481 -12.07 -4.63 7.48
CA THR A 481 -12.06 -3.29 6.85
C THR A 481 -12.74 -3.28 5.49
N ALA A 482 -12.51 -4.30 4.66
CA ALA A 482 -13.15 -4.43 3.35
C ALA A 482 -14.67 -4.64 3.46
N GLY A 483 -15.11 -5.46 4.43
CA GLY A 483 -16.53 -5.65 4.73
C GLY A 483 -17.22 -4.38 5.21
N ALA A 484 -16.56 -3.57 6.05
CA ALA A 484 -17.08 -2.30 6.53
C ALA A 484 -17.24 -1.24 5.42
N THR A 485 -16.35 -1.23 4.42
CA THR A 485 -16.49 -0.36 3.24
C THR A 485 -17.65 -0.74 2.32
N GLN A 486 -18.06 -2.02 2.30
CA GLN A 486 -19.22 -2.48 1.53
C GLN A 486 -20.55 -2.34 2.29
N SER A 487 -20.49 -2.29 3.61
CA SER A 487 -21.66 -2.22 4.48
C SER A 487 -21.64 -0.93 5.29
N GLY A 488 -22.27 0.12 4.76
CA GLY A 488 -22.78 1.24 5.58
C GLY A 488 -23.82 0.84 6.64
N THR A 489 -23.92 -0.46 6.95
CA THR A 489 -24.88 -1.08 7.86
C THR A 489 -24.35 -2.46 8.19
N LEU A 490 -23.49 -2.60 9.21
CA LEU A 490 -23.27 -3.85 9.99
C LEU A 490 -22.31 -3.64 11.17
N LEU A 491 -22.49 -2.53 11.90
CA LEU A 491 -22.02 -2.41 13.28
C LEU A 491 -23.19 -1.89 14.13
N ALA A 492 -24.02 -2.82 14.58
CA ALA A 492 -24.83 -2.73 15.78
C ALA A 492 -24.56 -3.99 16.61
#